data_AF-A0A2S4V0L8-F1
#
_entry.id   AF-A0A2S4V0L8-F1
#
_cell.length_a   1.000
_cell.length_b   1.000
_cell.length_c   1.000
_cell.angle_alpha   90.00
_cell.angle_beta   90.00
_cell.angle_gamma   90.00
#
_symmetry.space_group_name_H-M   'P 1'
#
loop_
_entity.id
_entity.type
_entity.pdbx_description
1 polymer ?
#
loop_
_entity_poly.entity_id
_entity_poly.type
_entity_poly.pdbx_seq_one_letter_code
_entity_poly.pdbx_strand_id
1 'polypeptide(L)'
;MTLVYFPDLAIRGFVDLSEKAPTEAETTSCSNPFTTGNVRLAHRSSSQAQAALSSSKQNDTTIGHIRYAVNALRPTPLRRGENPPDDRHWMKLKRFRLSGLNQIFDLKEGIVDLTLGKVDEMIRRLQGSELDLLQDDWAEQKDRLDSEIEKLYSLVYPTSHLQETNGRKKPPNPLVSHLGQIALPVVKLARTFINKISRRGINTKGCPLYTEMVSADLVTLSRLAEEVATWVGGITTCVRQAATYHMGHKAQKLKECLQTSLSLINEYILPLLPDTKDLPDQTLLKTWLATWSTHFDLAVKTLKMIDADR
;
A
#
# COMPACT_ATOMS: atom_id res chain seq x y z
N MET A 1 -8.32 -41.22 -12.52
CA MET A 1 -7.74 -40.69 -13.78
C MET A 1 -7.95 -39.18 -13.70
N THR A 2 -6.94 -38.35 -13.46
CA THR A 2 -5.59 -38.34 -14.02
C THR A 2 -4.60 -37.88 -12.94
N LEU A 3 -3.55 -38.67 -12.76
CA LEU A 3 -2.36 -38.39 -11.96
C LEU A 3 -1.49 -37.36 -12.69
N VAL A 4 -0.92 -36.41 -11.96
CA VAL A 4 0.36 -35.81 -12.32
C VAL A 4 1.24 -35.84 -11.08
N TYR A 5 2.41 -36.43 -11.27
CA TYR A 5 3.42 -36.88 -10.32
C TYR A 5 4.77 -36.23 -10.72
N PHE A 6 5.76 -36.30 -9.82
CA PHE A 6 7.21 -36.03 -9.93
C PHE A 6 7.73 -34.66 -9.41
N PRO A 7 8.98 -34.56 -8.88
CA PRO A 7 9.49 -35.14 -7.61
C PRO A 7 10.55 -34.24 -6.88
N ASP A 8 10.99 -34.67 -5.67
CA ASP A 8 12.29 -34.52 -4.95
C ASP A 8 13.20 -33.28 -5.20
N LEU A 9 13.63 -32.46 -4.22
CA LEU A 9 14.18 -32.70 -2.87
C LEU A 9 15.43 -33.61 -2.85
N ALA A 10 16.54 -33.08 -3.34
CA ALA A 10 17.88 -33.63 -3.13
C ALA A 10 18.69 -32.72 -2.19
N ILE A 11 18.64 -33.05 -0.90
CA ILE A 11 19.64 -32.64 0.10
C ILE A 11 20.77 -33.66 0.03
N ARG A 12 21.95 -33.25 -0.45
CA ARG A 12 23.20 -34.04 -0.35
C ARG A 12 24.05 -33.43 0.77
N GLY A 13 23.89 -33.96 1.99
CA GLY A 13 24.87 -33.87 3.05
C GLY A 13 25.79 -35.09 2.95
N PHE A 14 27.09 -34.85 2.80
CA PHE A 14 28.12 -35.89 2.68
C PHE A 14 28.99 -35.87 3.95
N VAL A 15 28.98 -37.01 4.64
CA VAL A 15 30.11 -37.74 5.24
C VAL A 15 30.77 -37.22 6.52
N ASP A 16 30.33 -37.88 7.59
CA ASP A 16 31.05 -38.49 8.72
C ASP A 16 32.58 -38.62 8.58
N LEU A 17 33.32 -38.00 9.52
CA LEU A 17 34.76 -38.14 9.70
C LEU A 17 35.01 -39.10 10.88
N SER A 18 35.35 -40.35 10.55
CA SER A 18 35.91 -41.29 11.53
C SER A 18 37.43 -41.12 11.61
N GLU A 19 37.88 -40.75 12.80
CA GLU A 19 39.25 -40.74 13.31
C GLU A 19 39.97 -42.09 13.13
N LYS A 20 41.19 -42.05 12.59
CA LYS A 20 42.21 -43.06 12.90
C LYS A 20 43.61 -42.43 12.90
N ALA A 21 44.31 -42.65 14.01
CA ALA A 21 45.64 -42.16 14.37
C ALA A 21 46.79 -42.98 13.70
N PRO A 22 48.08 -42.56 13.83
CA PRO A 22 49.10 -42.66 12.78
C PRO A 22 50.12 -43.79 12.95
N THR A 23 50.95 -44.00 11.93
CA THR A 23 52.27 -44.66 12.08
C THR A 23 53.27 -44.12 11.06
N GLU A 24 54.49 -43.90 11.55
CA GLU A 24 55.73 -43.40 10.93
C GLU A 24 56.16 -44.24 9.69
N ALA A 25 57.05 -43.86 8.75
CA ALA A 25 58.28 -43.07 8.81
C ALA A 25 58.79 -42.71 7.38
N GLU A 26 59.91 -41.97 7.34
CA GLU A 26 60.90 -41.82 6.25
C GLU A 26 60.82 -40.62 5.28
N THR A 27 61.46 -39.54 5.75
CA THR A 27 62.48 -38.70 5.06
C THR A 27 62.55 -38.69 3.53
N THR A 28 62.26 -37.54 2.90
CA THR A 28 63.23 -36.81 2.05
C THR A 28 62.73 -35.43 1.58
N SER A 29 63.66 -34.47 1.59
CA SER A 29 63.75 -33.25 0.77
C SER A 29 62.77 -32.08 1.01
N CYS A 30 63.31 -31.03 1.63
CA CYS A 30 62.70 -29.72 1.78
C CYS A 30 62.27 -29.09 0.45
N SER A 31 60.97 -28.84 0.28
CA SER A 31 60.41 -27.77 -0.56
C SER A 31 58.98 -27.50 -0.11
N ASN A 32 58.76 -26.47 0.71
CA ASN A 32 57.46 -26.14 1.32
C ASN A 32 56.40 -25.76 0.25
N PRO A 33 55.29 -26.52 0.08
CA PRO A 33 54.16 -26.12 -0.77
C PRO A 33 53.06 -25.37 0.02
N PHE A 34 53.14 -25.38 1.36
CA PHE A 34 52.09 -24.86 2.25
C PHE A 34 52.02 -23.33 2.34
N THR A 35 53.10 -22.63 2.01
CA THR A 35 53.13 -21.16 2.09
C THR A 35 52.46 -20.51 0.87
N THR A 36 52.59 -21.10 -0.32
CA THR A 36 52.07 -20.54 -1.58
C THR A 36 50.56 -20.70 -1.73
N GLY A 37 49.98 -21.79 -1.20
CA GLY A 37 48.53 -22.04 -1.19
C GLY A 37 47.78 -21.07 -0.27
N ASN A 38 48.27 -20.88 0.96
CA ASN A 38 47.69 -19.94 1.92
C ASN A 38 47.87 -18.48 1.51
N VAL A 39 49.01 -18.11 0.91
CA VAL A 39 49.21 -16.76 0.37
C VAL A 39 48.28 -16.49 -0.81
N ARG A 40 48.06 -17.46 -1.73
CA ARG A 40 47.10 -17.29 -2.85
C ARG A 40 45.66 -17.18 -2.36
N LEU A 41 45.25 -17.98 -1.37
CA LEU A 41 43.91 -17.88 -0.76
C LEU A 41 43.73 -16.54 -0.05
N ALA A 42 44.70 -16.10 0.76
CA ALA A 42 44.65 -14.81 1.45
C ALA A 42 44.65 -13.62 0.48
N HIS A 43 45.46 -13.67 -0.59
CA HIS A 43 45.47 -12.62 -1.61
C HIS A 43 44.14 -12.54 -2.37
N ARG A 44 43.52 -13.69 -2.64
CA ARG A 44 42.22 -13.77 -3.33
C ARG A 44 41.09 -13.26 -2.44
N SER A 45 41.10 -13.61 -1.15
CA SER A 45 40.15 -13.09 -0.15
C SER A 45 40.31 -11.59 0.07
N SER A 46 41.55 -11.08 0.15
CA SER A 46 41.82 -9.63 0.27
C SER A 46 41.38 -8.87 -0.99
N SER A 47 41.65 -9.41 -2.18
CA SER A 47 41.23 -8.80 -3.44
C SER A 47 39.70 -8.75 -3.60
N GLN A 48 39.00 -9.81 -3.19
CA GLN A 48 37.53 -9.83 -3.15
C GLN A 48 36.96 -8.84 -2.14
N ALA A 49 37.55 -8.73 -0.95
CA ALA A 49 37.13 -7.75 0.05
C ALA A 49 37.31 -6.31 -0.46
N GLN A 50 38.41 -6.01 -1.16
CA GLN A 50 38.66 -4.69 -1.74
C GLN A 50 37.72 -4.36 -2.90
N ALA A 51 37.38 -5.34 -3.74
CA ALA A 51 36.37 -5.20 -4.78
C ALA A 51 34.98 -4.91 -4.19
N ALA A 52 34.60 -5.65 -3.14
CA ALA A 52 33.34 -5.42 -2.42
C ALA A 52 33.31 -4.02 -1.75
N LEU A 53 34.41 -3.59 -1.13
CA LEU A 53 34.52 -2.26 -0.53
C LEU A 53 34.40 -1.13 -1.56
N SER A 54 35.00 -1.33 -2.74
CA SER A 54 34.97 -0.36 -3.84
C SER A 54 33.58 -0.27 -4.46
N SER A 55 32.91 -1.42 -4.63
CA SER A 55 31.51 -1.47 -5.06
C SER A 55 30.56 -0.82 -4.04
N SER A 56 30.78 -1.03 -2.74
CA SER A 56 30.00 -0.39 -1.67
C SER A 56 30.13 1.13 -1.71
N LYS A 57 31.36 1.65 -1.84
CA LYS A 57 31.61 3.10 -1.95
C LYS A 57 30.93 3.73 -3.18
N GLN A 58 30.93 3.02 -4.31
CA GLN A 58 30.26 3.48 -5.52
C GLN A 58 28.74 3.57 -5.34
N ASN A 59 28.15 2.61 -4.63
CA ASN A 59 26.72 2.60 -4.33
C ASN A 59 26.33 3.77 -3.40
N ASP A 60 27.12 4.01 -2.34
CA ASP A 60 26.90 5.14 -1.44
C ASP A 60 26.96 6.49 -2.15
N THR A 61 27.91 6.64 -3.09
CA THR A 61 28.04 7.84 -3.93
C THR A 61 26.83 8.03 -4.84
N THR A 62 26.33 6.95 -5.43
CA THR A 62 25.16 6.96 -6.32
C THR A 62 23.88 7.33 -5.55
N ILE A 63 23.70 6.77 -4.35
CA ILE A 63 22.61 7.14 -3.43
C ILE A 63 22.71 8.62 -3.03
N GLY A 64 23.93 9.12 -2.77
CA GLY A 64 24.18 10.53 -2.49
C GLY A 64 23.73 11.45 -3.63
N HIS A 65 24.08 11.12 -4.88
CA HIS A 65 23.65 11.89 -6.06
C HIS A 65 22.15 11.86 -6.29
N ILE A 66 21.50 10.71 -6.09
CA ILE A 66 20.05 10.58 -6.15
C ILE A 66 19.40 11.46 -5.09
N ARG A 67 19.89 11.40 -3.85
CA ARG A 67 19.39 12.20 -2.73
C ARG A 67 19.52 13.69 -3.03
N TYR A 68 20.65 14.11 -3.58
CA TYR A 68 20.87 15.49 -4.01
C TYR A 68 19.89 15.92 -5.11
N ALA A 69 19.76 15.11 -6.17
CA ALA A 69 18.86 15.41 -7.29
C ALA A 69 17.40 15.48 -6.83
N VAL A 70 16.94 14.55 -5.99
CA VAL A 70 15.59 14.59 -5.45
C VAL A 70 15.37 15.78 -4.52
N ASN A 71 16.32 16.10 -3.63
CA ASN A 71 16.21 17.29 -2.79
C ASN A 71 16.18 18.58 -3.60
N ALA A 72 16.93 18.65 -4.71
CA ALA A 72 16.89 19.78 -5.63
C ALA A 72 15.56 19.87 -6.39
N LEU A 73 14.93 18.74 -6.70
CA LEU A 73 13.62 18.66 -7.35
C LEU A 73 12.45 18.71 -6.35
N ARG A 74 12.72 18.72 -5.04
CA ARG A 74 11.68 18.62 -4.01
C ARG A 74 10.81 19.89 -4.07
N PRO A 75 9.51 19.75 -4.36
CA PRO A 75 8.65 20.91 -4.47
C PRO A 75 8.54 21.59 -3.10
N THR A 76 8.82 22.89 -3.04
CA THR A 76 8.75 23.71 -1.83
C THR A 76 7.38 23.53 -1.18
N PRO A 77 7.29 23.15 0.12
CA PRO A 77 6.01 22.97 0.78
C PRO A 77 5.11 24.19 0.56
N LEU A 78 3.86 23.96 0.14
CA LEU A 78 2.90 25.05 -0.03
C LEU A 78 2.70 25.74 1.32
N ARG A 79 2.76 27.07 1.34
CA ARG A 79 2.39 27.81 2.55
C ARG A 79 0.87 27.69 2.77
N ARG A 80 0.45 27.82 4.03
CA ARG A 80 -0.97 27.78 4.39
C ARG A 80 -1.72 28.85 3.60
N GLY A 81 -2.67 28.45 2.77
CA GLY A 81 -3.49 29.34 1.95
C GLY A 81 -2.98 29.60 0.52
N GLU A 82 -1.83 29.03 0.13
CA GLU A 82 -1.39 29.05 -1.27
C GLU A 82 -2.14 27.99 -2.08
N ASN A 83 -2.68 28.41 -3.22
CA ASN A 83 -3.23 27.47 -4.19
C ASN A 83 -2.08 26.65 -4.80
N PRO A 84 -2.25 25.32 -4.93
CA PRO A 84 -1.29 24.50 -5.66
C PRO A 84 -1.09 25.04 -7.08
N PRO A 85 0.15 25.05 -7.60
CA PRO A 85 0.39 25.45 -8.98
C PRO A 85 -0.33 24.50 -9.95
N ASP A 86 -0.87 25.05 -11.04
CA ASP A 86 -1.33 24.22 -12.16
C ASP A 86 -0.10 23.61 -12.83
N ASP A 87 0.10 22.31 -12.59
CA ASP A 87 1.22 21.55 -13.10
C ASP A 87 0.78 20.43 -14.05
N ARG A 88 -0.42 20.53 -14.65
CA ARG A 88 -0.97 19.50 -15.55
C ARG A 88 0.02 19.12 -16.67
N HIS A 89 0.75 20.10 -17.20
CA HIS A 89 1.70 19.93 -18.30
C HIS A 89 3.08 19.43 -17.88
N TRP A 90 3.34 19.27 -16.57
CA TRP A 90 4.67 18.94 -16.07
C TRP A 90 4.96 17.43 -16.14
N MET A 91 3.96 16.60 -16.47
CA MET A 91 4.08 15.16 -16.70
C MET A 91 4.88 14.44 -15.60
N LYS A 92 6.13 14.03 -15.85
CA LYS A 92 7.01 13.37 -14.88
C LYS A 92 7.37 14.26 -13.69
N LEU A 93 7.38 15.58 -13.89
CA LEU A 93 7.73 16.58 -12.90
C LEU A 93 6.51 17.12 -12.14
N LYS A 94 5.33 16.52 -12.32
CA LYS A 94 4.18 16.83 -11.47
C LYS A 94 4.56 16.69 -10.00
N ARG A 95 4.15 17.69 -9.22
CA ARG A 95 4.38 17.79 -7.79
C ARG A 95 3.88 16.56 -7.04
N PHE A 96 2.78 15.95 -7.49
CA PHE A 96 2.23 14.69 -6.99
C PHE A 96 3.31 13.59 -6.95
N ARG A 97 3.97 13.32 -8.07
CA ARG A 97 4.98 12.26 -8.19
C ARG A 97 6.17 12.54 -7.28
N LEU A 98 6.67 13.77 -7.31
CA LEU A 98 7.81 14.20 -6.50
C LEU A 98 7.49 14.18 -5.00
N SER A 99 6.25 14.50 -4.61
CA SER A 99 5.81 14.45 -3.21
C SER A 99 5.73 13.03 -2.66
N GLY A 100 5.32 12.06 -3.50
CA GLY A 100 5.29 10.64 -3.13
C GLY A 100 6.69 10.08 -2.84
N LEU A 101 7.74 10.69 -3.39
CA LEU A 101 9.11 10.31 -3.09
C LEU A 101 9.52 10.67 -1.65
N ASN A 102 8.91 11.69 -1.02
CA ASN A 102 9.32 12.13 0.32
C ASN A 102 9.20 11.02 1.39
N GLN A 103 8.17 10.17 1.29
CA GLN A 103 7.97 9.06 2.22
C GLN A 103 9.07 7.99 2.14
N ILE A 104 9.68 7.82 0.96
CA ILE A 104 10.81 6.90 0.71
C ILE A 104 12.06 7.35 1.48
N PHE A 105 12.20 8.66 1.69
CA PHE A 105 13.39 9.31 2.28
C PHE A 105 13.28 9.63 3.77
N ASP A 106 12.07 9.70 4.35
CA ASP A 106 11.87 9.99 5.78
C ASP A 106 12.17 8.78 6.71
N LEU A 107 12.44 7.60 6.15
CA LEU A 107 12.89 6.43 6.91
C LEU A 107 14.38 6.54 7.26
N LYS A 108 14.68 6.74 8.55
CA LYS A 108 16.02 6.83 9.13
C LYS A 108 16.97 5.74 8.61
N GLU A 109 18.21 6.15 8.36
CA GLU A 109 19.32 5.31 7.92
C GLU A 109 19.44 4.02 8.71
N GLY A 110 19.39 2.89 7.99
CA GLY A 110 19.63 1.58 8.56
C GLY A 110 19.27 0.49 7.54
N ILE A 111 20.31 -0.10 6.95
CA ILE A 111 20.33 -1.36 6.18
C ILE A 111 20.23 -1.19 4.65
N VAL A 112 21.28 -1.69 3.97
CA VAL A 112 21.53 -1.65 2.52
C VAL A 112 20.49 -2.45 1.71
N ASP A 113 19.82 -3.43 2.32
CA ASP A 113 18.71 -4.17 1.69
C ASP A 113 17.46 -3.29 1.44
N LEU A 114 17.41 -2.15 2.15
CA LEU A 114 16.41 -1.11 1.98
C LEU A 114 16.70 -0.19 0.79
N THR A 115 17.80 -0.35 0.04
CA THR A 115 18.18 0.58 -1.04
C THR A 115 17.67 0.18 -2.42
N LEU A 116 17.75 -1.08 -2.82
CA LEU A 116 17.26 -1.56 -4.12
C LEU A 116 15.74 -1.49 -4.23
N GLY A 117 15.00 -2.01 -3.24
CA GLY A 117 13.54 -1.91 -3.23
C GLY A 117 13.03 -0.46 -3.22
N LYS A 118 13.77 0.45 -2.59
CA LYS A 118 13.47 1.90 -2.64
C LYS A 118 13.77 2.51 -4.00
N VAL A 119 14.85 2.09 -4.67
CA VAL A 119 15.16 2.52 -6.04
C VAL A 119 14.09 2.03 -7.01
N ASP A 120 13.62 0.79 -6.89
CA ASP A 120 12.53 0.26 -7.70
C ASP A 120 11.21 1.01 -7.47
N GLU A 121 10.90 1.34 -6.22
CA GLU A 121 9.73 2.14 -5.87
C GLU A 121 9.84 3.58 -6.41
N MET A 122 11.02 4.21 -6.33
CA MET A 122 11.28 5.50 -6.95
C MET A 122 11.09 5.45 -8.47
N ILE A 123 11.69 4.45 -9.14
CA ILE A 123 11.55 4.26 -10.59
C ILE A 123 10.07 4.10 -10.94
N ARG A 124 9.34 3.28 -10.17
CA ARG A 124 7.89 3.09 -10.33
C ARG A 124 7.11 4.38 -10.16
N ARG A 125 7.40 5.21 -9.15
CA ARG A 125 6.73 6.52 -8.96
C ARG A 125 7.05 7.53 -10.06
N LEU A 126 8.24 7.48 -10.64
CA LEU A 126 8.66 8.37 -11.72
C LEU A 126 8.18 7.92 -13.11
N GLN A 127 8.03 6.62 -13.33
CA GLN A 127 7.77 6.04 -14.66
C GLN A 127 6.39 5.38 -14.79
N GLY A 128 5.76 4.99 -13.68
CA GLY A 128 4.44 4.36 -13.66
C GLY A 128 3.33 5.31 -14.06
N SER A 129 2.19 4.79 -14.52
CA SER A 129 1.03 5.63 -14.84
C SER A 129 0.48 6.27 -13.57
N GLU A 130 -0.08 7.48 -13.67
CA GLU A 130 -0.71 8.13 -12.50
C GLU A 130 -1.82 7.26 -11.90
N LEU A 131 -2.55 6.53 -12.73
CA LEU A 131 -3.62 5.65 -12.29
C LEU A 131 -3.10 4.40 -11.56
N ASP A 132 -1.98 3.81 -11.99
CA ASP A 132 -1.36 2.69 -11.26
C ASP A 132 -0.90 3.14 -9.87
N LEU A 133 -0.30 4.34 -9.78
CA LEU A 133 0.11 4.90 -8.49
C LEU A 133 -1.08 5.12 -7.56
N LEU A 134 -2.19 5.67 -8.08
CA LEU A 134 -3.42 5.83 -7.31
C LEU A 134 -3.97 4.48 -6.83
N GLN A 135 -3.97 3.46 -7.68
CA GLN A 135 -4.44 2.13 -7.30
C GLN A 135 -3.60 1.47 -6.22
N ASP A 136 -2.29 1.74 -6.20
CA ASP A 136 -1.37 1.28 -5.16
C ASP A 136 -1.65 1.98 -3.84
N ASP A 137 -1.76 3.31 -3.87
CA ASP A 137 -2.08 4.12 -2.68
C ASP A 137 -3.46 3.71 -2.10
N TRP A 138 -4.45 3.38 -2.95
CA TRP A 138 -5.74 2.86 -2.50
C TRP A 138 -5.67 1.46 -1.91
N ALA A 139 -4.84 0.58 -2.48
CA ALA A 139 -4.68 -0.78 -2.02
C ALA A 139 -4.01 -0.85 -0.64
N GLU A 140 -3.05 0.04 -0.36
CA GLU A 140 -2.31 0.10 0.91
C GLU A 140 -3.23 0.34 2.12
N GLN A 141 -4.34 1.07 1.92
CA GLN A 141 -5.25 1.42 3.02
C GLN A 141 -6.41 0.42 3.21
N LYS A 142 -6.48 -0.65 2.41
CA LYS A 142 -7.56 -1.65 2.50
C LYS A 142 -7.58 -2.35 3.85
N ASP A 143 -6.43 -2.75 4.38
CA ASP A 143 -6.35 -3.47 5.65
C ASP A 143 -6.87 -2.60 6.80
N ARG A 144 -6.56 -1.30 6.77
CA ARG A 144 -7.07 -0.34 7.75
C ARG A 144 -8.59 -0.19 7.65
N LEU A 145 -9.13 -0.03 6.45
CA LEU A 145 -10.57 0.07 6.22
C LEU A 145 -11.29 -1.22 6.67
N ASP A 146 -10.75 -2.38 6.30
CA ASP A 146 -11.30 -3.68 6.66
C ASP A 146 -11.27 -3.88 8.18
N SER A 147 -10.18 -3.49 8.86
CA SER A 147 -10.09 -3.51 10.32
C SER A 147 -11.20 -2.69 11.01
N GLU A 148 -11.51 -1.48 10.52
CA GLU A 148 -12.58 -0.68 11.08
C GLU A 148 -13.96 -1.30 10.85
N ILE A 149 -14.17 -1.94 9.70
CA ILE A 149 -15.42 -2.64 9.39
C ILE A 149 -15.59 -3.89 10.27
N GLU A 150 -14.54 -4.66 10.49
CA GLU A 150 -14.57 -5.81 11.40
C GLU A 150 -14.86 -5.37 12.85
N LYS A 151 -14.28 -4.25 13.30
CA LYS A 151 -14.64 -3.65 14.59
C LYS A 151 -16.14 -3.32 14.64
N LEU A 152 -16.71 -2.74 13.59
CA LEU A 152 -18.14 -2.46 13.53
C LEU A 152 -18.98 -3.75 13.58
N TYR A 153 -18.61 -4.78 12.82
CA TYR A 153 -19.30 -6.07 12.84
C TYR A 153 -19.30 -6.69 14.24
N SER A 154 -18.18 -6.63 14.96
CA SER A 154 -18.10 -7.14 16.34
C SER A 154 -19.01 -6.40 17.34
N LEU A 155 -19.35 -5.13 17.06
CA LEU A 155 -20.29 -4.34 17.86
C LEU A 155 -21.75 -4.69 17.53
N VAL A 156 -22.04 -5.01 16.27
CA VAL A 156 -23.39 -5.38 15.81
C VAL A 156 -23.75 -6.81 16.15
N TYR A 157 -22.78 -7.72 16.02
CA TYR A 157 -22.95 -9.15 16.27
C TYR A 157 -21.90 -9.59 17.29
N PRO A 158 -22.13 -9.36 18.59
CA PRO A 158 -21.18 -9.76 19.61
C PRO A 158 -21.05 -11.29 19.64
N THR A 159 -19.94 -11.82 19.12
CA THR A 159 -19.67 -13.26 19.20
C THR A 159 -19.49 -13.63 20.67
N SER A 160 -20.30 -14.58 21.14
CA SER A 160 -20.32 -15.09 22.52
C SER A 160 -18.99 -15.67 23.02
N HIS A 161 -18.00 -15.84 22.14
CA HIS A 161 -16.76 -16.59 22.38
C HIS A 161 -15.48 -15.75 22.56
N LEU A 162 -15.53 -14.41 22.35
CA LEU A 162 -14.34 -13.53 22.45
C LEU A 162 -14.31 -12.63 23.70
N GLN A 163 -15.32 -12.70 24.56
CA GLN A 163 -15.36 -11.97 25.84
C GLN A 163 -15.06 -12.86 27.05
N GLU A 164 -14.10 -13.77 26.93
CA GLU A 164 -13.54 -14.50 28.07
C GLU A 164 -12.27 -13.82 28.58
N THR A 165 -12.36 -12.55 28.92
CA THR A 165 -11.44 -11.96 29.89
C THR A 165 -12.27 -11.21 30.92
N ASN A 166 -12.36 -11.80 32.11
CA ASN A 166 -12.94 -11.24 33.33
C ASN A 166 -14.48 -11.22 33.43
N GLY A 167 -15.07 -12.40 33.63
CA GLY A 167 -16.04 -12.65 34.72
C GLY A 167 -17.42 -11.96 34.73
N ARG A 168 -17.76 -11.01 33.85
CA ARG A 168 -19.12 -10.46 33.73
C ARG A 168 -19.44 -10.16 32.28
N LYS A 169 -20.26 -11.00 31.65
CA LYS A 169 -20.87 -10.70 30.35
C LYS A 169 -21.76 -9.46 30.52
N LYS A 170 -21.27 -8.28 30.15
CA LYS A 170 -22.12 -7.08 30.10
C LYS A 170 -23.16 -7.35 29.00
N PRO A 171 -24.46 -7.23 29.27
CA PRO A 171 -25.46 -7.46 28.24
C PRO A 171 -25.18 -6.55 27.04
N PRO A 172 -25.35 -7.03 25.79
CA PRO A 172 -25.17 -6.23 24.60
C PRO A 172 -25.96 -4.93 24.71
N ASN A 173 -25.31 -3.78 24.55
CA ASN A 173 -26.03 -2.50 24.58
C ASN A 173 -26.93 -2.43 23.34
N PRO A 174 -28.28 -2.42 23.49
CA PRO A 174 -29.19 -2.46 22.36
C PRO A 174 -29.01 -1.26 21.42
N LEU A 175 -28.65 -0.10 21.98
CA LEU A 175 -28.40 1.12 21.20
C LEU A 175 -27.14 0.96 20.34
N VAL A 176 -26.07 0.33 20.85
CA VAL A 176 -24.84 0.07 20.07
C VAL A 176 -25.14 -0.86 18.89
N SER A 177 -25.89 -1.95 19.14
CA SER A 177 -26.30 -2.87 18.09
C SER A 177 -27.16 -2.17 17.04
N HIS A 178 -28.15 -1.39 17.46
CA HIS A 178 -29.04 -0.66 16.57
C HIS A 178 -28.30 0.37 15.71
N LEU A 179 -27.47 1.21 16.32
CA LEU A 179 -26.66 2.20 15.60
C LEU A 179 -25.70 1.53 14.63
N GLY A 180 -25.09 0.43 15.02
CA GLY A 180 -24.20 -0.33 14.15
C GLY A 180 -24.94 -0.93 12.94
N GLN A 181 -26.17 -1.44 13.12
CA GLN A 181 -26.99 -1.92 12.00
C GLN A 181 -27.30 -0.80 11.00
N ILE A 182 -27.55 0.42 11.46
CA ILE A 182 -27.82 1.55 10.55
C ILE A 182 -26.53 2.07 9.90
N ALA A 183 -25.38 1.98 10.58
CA ALA A 183 -24.08 2.36 10.03
C ALA A 183 -23.52 1.36 9.01
N LEU A 184 -23.86 0.07 9.12
CA LEU A 184 -23.32 -1.01 8.27
C LEU A 184 -23.47 -0.74 6.77
N PRO A 185 -24.65 -0.34 6.23
CA PRO A 185 -24.79 0.00 4.81
C PRO A 185 -23.80 1.06 4.33
N VAL A 186 -23.59 2.12 5.11
CA VAL A 186 -22.67 3.22 4.76
C VAL A 186 -21.24 2.71 4.64
N VAL A 187 -20.74 1.99 5.65
CA VAL A 187 -19.34 1.52 5.64
C VAL A 187 -19.11 0.42 4.61
N LYS A 188 -20.10 -0.45 4.35
CA LYS A 188 -20.02 -1.50 3.32
C LYS A 188 -19.97 -0.91 1.92
N LEU A 189 -20.80 0.10 1.65
CA LEU A 189 -20.78 0.78 0.36
C LEU A 189 -19.45 1.52 0.16
N ALA A 190 -18.90 2.18 1.20
CA ALA A 190 -17.57 2.77 1.13
C ALA A 190 -16.48 1.74 0.82
N ARG A 191 -16.49 0.58 1.48
CA ARG A 191 -15.59 -0.56 1.17
C ARG A 191 -15.73 -1.01 -0.28
N THR A 192 -16.97 -1.16 -0.75
CA THR A 192 -17.25 -1.63 -2.11
C THR A 192 -16.72 -0.64 -3.16
N PHE A 193 -16.82 0.67 -2.89
CA PHE A 193 -16.24 1.71 -3.72
C PHE A 193 -14.72 1.58 -3.82
N ILE A 194 -14.01 1.56 -2.68
CA ILE A 194 -12.55 1.41 -2.64
C ILE A 194 -12.13 0.11 -3.33
N ASN A 195 -12.81 -1.00 -3.05
CA ASN A 195 -12.54 -2.28 -3.68
C ASN A 195 -12.77 -2.29 -5.18
N LYS A 196 -13.75 -1.52 -5.68
CA LYS A 196 -14.00 -1.41 -7.12
C LYS A 196 -12.86 -0.67 -7.81
N ILE A 197 -12.49 0.50 -7.31
CA ILE A 197 -11.50 1.38 -7.97
C ILE A 197 -10.06 0.85 -7.83
N SER A 198 -9.76 0.12 -6.74
CA SER A 198 -8.43 -0.45 -6.48
C SER A 198 -8.12 -1.74 -7.26
N ARG A 199 -9.02 -2.20 -8.15
CA ARG A 199 -8.77 -3.41 -8.95
C ARG A 199 -7.82 -3.08 -10.10
N ARG A 200 -6.56 -3.51 -9.96
CA ARG A 200 -5.59 -3.63 -11.06
C ARG A 200 -6.17 -4.62 -12.09
N GLY A 201 -6.80 -4.08 -13.12
CA GLY A 201 -7.70 -4.86 -13.99
C GLY A 201 -8.51 -3.96 -14.92
N ILE A 202 -8.99 -2.84 -14.37
CA ILE A 202 -9.67 -1.77 -15.11
C ILE A 202 -8.76 -1.16 -16.20
N ASN A 203 -7.43 -1.29 -16.08
CA ASN A 203 -6.43 -0.57 -16.89
C ASN A 203 -5.46 -1.47 -17.67
N THR A 204 -5.81 -2.73 -17.90
CA THR A 204 -4.78 -3.74 -18.21
C THR A 204 -4.06 -3.54 -19.55
N LYS A 205 -4.56 -2.70 -20.48
CA LYS A 205 -3.82 -2.28 -21.68
C LYS A 205 -4.27 -0.88 -22.14
N GLY A 206 -3.35 0.09 -22.18
CA GLY A 206 -3.53 1.32 -22.97
C GLY A 206 -3.87 2.61 -22.22
N CYS A 207 -3.93 2.62 -20.88
CA CYS A 207 -4.08 3.90 -20.17
C CYS A 207 -2.82 4.77 -20.32
N PRO A 208 -2.97 6.09 -20.51
CA PRO A 208 -1.83 6.98 -20.64
C PRO A 208 -1.03 7.06 -19.35
N LEU A 209 0.26 7.35 -19.47
CA LEU A 209 1.14 7.57 -18.31
C LEU A 209 0.72 8.79 -17.48
N TYR A 210 0.08 9.77 -18.12
CA TYR A 210 -0.34 11.02 -17.51
C TYR A 210 -1.81 11.28 -17.81
N THR A 211 -2.49 11.81 -16.81
CA THR A 211 -3.82 12.40 -16.93
C THR A 211 -3.70 13.92 -17.03
N GLU A 212 -4.76 14.59 -17.45
CA GLU A 212 -4.85 16.05 -17.41
C GLU A 212 -5.11 16.61 -15.99
N MET A 213 -5.14 15.75 -14.97
CA MET A 213 -5.33 16.16 -13.58
C MET A 213 -4.14 16.99 -13.10
N VAL A 214 -4.43 18.08 -12.36
CA VAL A 214 -3.40 18.78 -11.60
C VAL A 214 -2.98 17.94 -10.38
N SER A 215 -1.78 18.19 -9.85
CA SER A 215 -1.29 17.44 -8.69
C SER A 215 -2.19 17.54 -7.47
N ALA A 216 -2.95 18.63 -7.30
CA ALA A 216 -3.91 18.78 -6.20
C ALA A 216 -5.02 17.70 -6.26
N ASP A 217 -5.52 17.43 -7.47
CA ASP A 217 -6.57 16.44 -7.69
C ASP A 217 -6.00 15.02 -7.54
N LEU A 218 -4.79 14.77 -8.04
CA LEU A 218 -4.09 13.50 -7.83
C LEU A 218 -3.81 13.23 -6.35
N VAL A 219 -3.40 14.25 -5.59
CA VAL A 219 -3.24 14.13 -4.14
C VAL A 219 -4.57 13.81 -3.46
N THR A 220 -5.65 14.48 -3.86
CA THR A 220 -7.01 14.20 -3.36
C THR A 220 -7.38 12.74 -3.59
N LEU A 221 -7.17 12.22 -4.81
CA LEU A 221 -7.42 10.81 -5.10
C LEU A 221 -6.49 9.88 -4.33
N SER A 222 -5.18 10.15 -4.25
CA SER A 222 -4.22 9.25 -3.58
C SER A 222 -4.56 9.02 -2.11
N ARG A 223 -5.10 10.05 -1.43
CA ARG A 223 -5.46 10.00 0.00
C ARG A 223 -6.86 9.48 0.25
N LEU A 224 -7.63 9.21 -0.80
CA LEU A 224 -9.03 8.81 -0.71
C LEU A 224 -9.26 7.62 0.22
N ALA A 225 -8.49 6.54 0.06
CA ALA A 225 -8.68 5.35 0.87
C ALA A 225 -8.32 5.58 2.35
N GLU A 226 -7.31 6.42 2.62
CA GLU A 226 -6.92 6.84 3.96
C GLU A 226 -8.03 7.67 4.63
N GLU A 227 -8.60 8.64 3.90
CA GLU A 227 -9.69 9.48 4.38
C GLU A 227 -10.96 8.66 4.63
N VAL A 228 -11.32 7.75 3.71
CA VAL A 228 -12.45 6.84 3.88
C VAL A 228 -12.28 5.98 5.13
N ALA A 229 -11.11 5.38 5.34
CA ALA A 229 -10.83 4.60 6.55
C ALA A 229 -10.93 5.47 7.82
N THR A 230 -10.47 6.72 7.76
CA THR A 230 -10.57 7.68 8.88
C THR A 230 -12.03 7.99 9.24
N TRP A 231 -12.87 8.29 8.24
CA TRP A 231 -14.28 8.58 8.48
C TRP A 231 -15.06 7.34 8.95
N VAL A 232 -14.78 6.17 8.38
CA VAL A 232 -15.37 4.89 8.80
C VAL A 232 -14.97 4.55 10.25
N GLY A 233 -13.71 4.75 10.64
CA GLY A 233 -13.28 4.58 12.04
C GLY A 233 -13.95 5.59 12.98
N GLY A 234 -14.19 6.80 12.51
CA GLY A 234 -14.98 7.81 13.23
C GLY A 234 -16.43 7.38 13.47
N ILE A 235 -17.10 6.84 12.45
CA ILE A 235 -18.48 6.29 12.57
C ILE A 235 -18.48 5.11 13.54
N THR A 236 -17.53 4.19 13.40
CA THR A 236 -17.37 3.02 14.28
C THR A 236 -17.17 3.43 15.75
N THR A 237 -16.41 4.50 15.98
CA THR A 237 -16.21 5.07 17.32
C THR A 237 -17.52 5.64 17.89
N CYS A 238 -18.31 6.36 17.08
CA CYS A 238 -19.63 6.85 17.49
C CYS A 238 -20.55 5.69 17.90
N VAL A 239 -20.60 4.62 17.11
CA VAL A 239 -21.38 3.41 17.41
C VAL A 239 -20.94 2.80 18.75
N ARG A 240 -19.63 2.60 18.95
CA ARG A 240 -19.08 2.04 20.19
C ARG A 240 -19.45 2.86 21.42
N GLN A 241 -19.47 4.19 21.29
CA GLN A 241 -19.79 5.12 22.36
C GLN A 241 -21.30 5.38 22.51
N ALA A 242 -22.13 4.77 21.65
CA ALA A 242 -23.55 5.07 21.55
C ALA A 242 -23.86 6.58 21.34
N ALA A 243 -22.95 7.29 20.66
CA ALA A 243 -23.02 8.72 20.41
C ALA A 243 -23.70 8.97 19.06
N THR A 244 -24.94 9.48 19.08
CA THR A 244 -25.73 9.75 17.87
C THR A 244 -25.28 11.04 17.18
N TYR A 245 -25.24 12.15 17.90
CA TYR A 245 -25.02 13.54 17.44
C TYR A 245 -23.78 13.84 16.57
N HIS A 246 -22.86 12.89 16.38
CA HIS A 246 -21.69 13.03 15.52
C HIS A 246 -21.73 12.12 14.28
N MET A 247 -22.65 11.16 14.25
CA MET A 247 -22.67 10.10 13.26
C MET A 247 -23.10 10.63 11.89
N GLY A 248 -24.16 11.44 11.84
CA GLY A 248 -24.60 12.10 10.60
C GLY A 248 -23.56 13.04 10.03
N HIS A 249 -22.88 13.83 10.86
CA HIS A 249 -21.78 14.70 10.40
C HIS A 249 -20.61 13.90 9.80
N LYS A 250 -20.18 12.81 10.45
CA LYS A 250 -19.10 11.97 9.93
C LYS A 250 -19.47 11.27 8.62
N ALA A 251 -20.71 10.78 8.50
CA ALA A 251 -21.18 10.20 7.24
C ALA A 251 -21.33 11.25 6.14
N GLN A 252 -21.71 12.48 6.48
CA GLN A 252 -21.71 13.60 5.54
C GLN A 252 -20.29 13.91 5.04
N LYS A 253 -19.28 13.91 5.92
CA LYS A 253 -17.88 14.10 5.53
C LYS A 253 -17.35 12.96 4.66
N LEU A 254 -17.70 11.72 4.99
CA LEU A 254 -17.41 10.56 4.14
C LEU A 254 -18.05 10.71 2.75
N LYS A 255 -19.30 11.18 2.70
CA LYS A 255 -20.01 11.45 1.44
C LYS A 255 -19.33 12.51 0.61
N GLU A 256 -18.98 13.65 1.19
CA GLU A 256 -18.27 14.73 0.50
C GLU A 256 -16.95 14.21 -0.11
N CYS A 257 -16.15 13.49 0.67
CA CYS A 257 -14.89 12.88 0.22
C CYS A 257 -15.09 11.93 -0.99
N LEU A 258 -16.06 11.03 -0.89
CA LEU A 258 -16.36 10.08 -1.97
C LEU A 258 -16.95 10.77 -3.21
N GLN A 259 -17.78 11.80 -3.04
CA GLN A 259 -18.37 12.55 -4.15
C GLN A 259 -17.34 13.39 -4.89
N THR A 260 -16.45 14.09 -4.19
CA THR A 260 -15.33 14.81 -4.81
C THR A 260 -14.49 13.85 -5.65
N SER A 261 -14.16 12.69 -5.09
CA SER A 261 -13.36 11.69 -5.80
C SER A 261 -14.10 11.06 -6.97
N LEU A 262 -15.39 10.80 -6.82
CA LEU A 262 -16.25 10.30 -7.90
C LEU A 262 -16.28 11.27 -9.09
N SER A 263 -16.37 12.58 -8.83
CA SER A 263 -16.30 13.60 -9.89
C SER A 263 -14.98 13.54 -10.64
N LEU A 264 -13.85 13.48 -9.93
CA LEU A 264 -12.52 13.35 -10.54
C LEU A 264 -12.37 12.05 -11.34
N ILE A 265 -12.87 10.93 -10.83
CA ILE A 265 -12.85 9.64 -11.55
C ILE A 265 -13.68 9.73 -12.83
N ASN A 266 -14.88 10.31 -12.78
CA ASN A 266 -15.73 10.45 -13.96
C ASN A 266 -15.13 11.38 -15.02
N GLU A 267 -14.45 12.44 -14.59
CA GLU A 267 -13.87 13.46 -15.47
C GLU A 267 -12.56 12.98 -16.12
N TYR A 268 -11.67 12.37 -15.34
CA TYR A 268 -10.30 12.11 -15.77
C TYR A 268 -9.96 10.64 -15.97
N ILE A 269 -10.58 9.72 -15.24
CA ILE A 269 -10.22 8.30 -15.28
C ILE A 269 -11.14 7.53 -16.24
N LEU A 270 -12.45 7.76 -16.12
CA LEU A 270 -13.45 7.05 -16.92
C LEU A 270 -13.21 7.21 -18.44
N PRO A 271 -12.87 8.40 -18.98
CA PRO A 271 -12.58 8.56 -20.40
C PRO A 271 -11.32 7.82 -20.90
N LEU A 272 -10.42 7.44 -19.99
CA LEU A 272 -9.16 6.75 -20.33
C LEU A 272 -9.32 5.24 -20.46
N LEU A 273 -10.49 4.71 -20.09
CA LEU A 273 -10.78 3.29 -20.16
C LEU A 273 -11.19 2.90 -21.60
N PRO A 274 -10.75 1.73 -22.09
CA PRO A 274 -11.19 1.25 -23.39
C PRO A 274 -12.70 1.00 -23.37
N ASP A 275 -13.42 1.56 -24.34
CA ASP A 275 -14.82 1.22 -24.62
C ASP A 275 -14.85 0.41 -25.91
N THR A 276 -14.55 -0.89 -25.76
CA THR A 276 -14.58 -1.83 -26.89
C THR A 276 -15.82 -2.71 -26.79
N LYS A 277 -16.39 -3.10 -27.93
CA LYS A 277 -17.59 -3.97 -27.97
C LYS A 277 -17.37 -5.30 -27.22
N ASP A 278 -16.12 -5.75 -27.13
CA ASP A 278 -15.73 -7.00 -26.48
C ASP A 278 -15.43 -6.83 -24.98
N LEU A 279 -15.14 -5.61 -24.51
CA LEU A 279 -14.81 -5.28 -23.13
C LEU A 279 -15.41 -3.89 -22.77
N PRO A 280 -16.70 -3.83 -22.37
CA PRO A 280 -17.40 -2.57 -22.08
C PRO A 280 -17.05 -2.01 -20.69
N ASP A 281 -15.76 -1.99 -20.35
CA ASP A 281 -15.28 -1.65 -19.00
C ASP A 281 -15.69 -0.23 -18.59
N GLN A 282 -15.67 0.72 -19.53
CA GLN A 282 -16.12 2.09 -19.31
C GLN A 282 -17.62 2.16 -18.99
N THR A 283 -18.46 1.58 -19.85
CA THR A 283 -19.92 1.63 -19.69
C THR A 283 -20.38 0.87 -18.44
N LEU A 284 -19.75 -0.28 -18.14
CA LEU A 284 -20.01 -1.06 -16.93
C LEU A 284 -19.60 -0.30 -15.67
N LEU A 285 -18.41 0.32 -15.67
CA LEU A 285 -17.95 1.11 -14.53
C LEU A 285 -18.85 2.33 -14.31
N LYS A 286 -19.21 3.06 -15.37
CA LYS A 286 -20.10 4.23 -15.30
C LYS A 286 -21.45 3.87 -14.70
N THR A 287 -22.07 2.80 -15.20
CA THR A 287 -23.38 2.32 -14.69
C THR A 287 -23.27 1.93 -13.22
N TRP A 288 -22.22 1.18 -12.88
CA TRP A 288 -21.97 0.77 -11.50
C TRP A 288 -21.77 1.96 -10.56
N LEU A 289 -21.00 2.97 -10.96
CA LEU A 289 -20.76 4.18 -10.16
C LEU A 289 -22.05 4.97 -9.92
N ALA A 290 -22.89 5.11 -10.94
CA ALA A 290 -24.19 5.78 -10.83
C ALA A 290 -25.11 5.04 -9.84
N THR A 291 -25.26 3.72 -9.99
CA THR A 291 -26.05 2.90 -9.07
C THR A 291 -25.50 2.96 -7.64
N TRP A 292 -24.18 2.84 -7.47
CA TRP A 292 -23.54 2.91 -6.16
C TRP A 292 -23.81 4.26 -5.48
N SER A 293 -23.70 5.37 -6.21
CA SER A 293 -23.93 6.73 -5.68
C SER A 293 -25.35 6.89 -5.12
N THR A 294 -26.36 6.40 -5.84
CA THR A 294 -27.75 6.42 -5.35
C THR A 294 -27.94 5.62 -4.06
N HIS A 295 -27.38 4.41 -3.99
CA HIS A 295 -27.47 3.58 -2.78
C HIS A 295 -26.73 4.22 -1.60
N PHE A 296 -25.57 4.82 -1.86
CA PHE A 296 -24.78 5.48 -0.85
C PHE A 296 -25.49 6.71 -0.28
N ASP A 297 -26.11 7.52 -1.14
CA ASP A 297 -26.91 8.67 -0.74
C ASP A 297 -28.09 8.29 0.15
N LEU A 298 -28.78 7.20 -0.19
CA LEU A 298 -29.86 6.66 0.64
C LEU A 298 -29.35 6.20 2.01
N ALA A 299 -28.24 5.46 2.05
CA ALA A 299 -27.66 4.98 3.30
C ALA A 299 -27.23 6.14 4.23
N VAL A 300 -26.58 7.17 3.68
CA VAL A 300 -26.19 8.37 4.44
C VAL A 300 -27.41 9.13 4.94
N LYS A 301 -28.46 9.27 4.11
CA LYS A 301 -29.72 9.90 4.53
C LYS A 301 -30.32 9.17 5.73
N THR A 302 -30.40 7.84 5.67
CA THR A 302 -30.91 7.02 6.79
C THR A 302 -30.11 7.22 8.07
N LEU A 303 -28.78 7.25 7.97
CA LEU A 303 -27.92 7.49 9.12
C LEU A 303 -28.16 8.87 9.76
N LYS A 304 -28.36 9.91 8.94
CA LYS A 304 -28.59 11.28 9.40
C LYS A 304 -29.95 11.47 10.07
N MET A 305 -30.97 10.69 9.71
CA MET A 305 -32.28 10.79 10.35
C MET A 305 -32.24 10.45 11.86
N ILE A 306 -31.27 9.63 12.29
CA ILE A 306 -31.04 9.32 13.72
C ILE A 306 -30.71 10.59 14.53
N ASP A 307 -30.07 11.58 13.91
CA ASP A 307 -29.68 12.83 14.56
C ASP A 307 -30.84 13.83 14.67
N ALA A 308 -31.92 13.64 13.90
CA ALA A 308 -33.07 14.56 13.83
C ALA A 308 -34.24 14.19 14.76
N ASP A 309 -34.31 12.92 15.20
CA ASP A 309 -35.36 12.41 16.10
C ASP A 309 -35.05 12.62 17.60
N ARG A 310 -34.17 13.56 17.95
CA ARG A 310 -33.83 13.94 19.33
C ARG A 310 -33.75 15.45 19.49
#